data_AF-A0A9W8DXU3-F1
#
_entry.id   AF-A0A9W8DXU3-F1
#
_cell.length_a   1.000
_cell.length_b   1.000
_cell.length_c   1.000
_cell.angle_alpha   90.00
_cell.angle_beta   90.00
_cell.angle_gamma   90.00
#
_symmetry.space_group_name_H-M   'P 1'
#
loop_
_entity.id
_entity.type
_entity.pdbx_description
1 polymer ?
#
loop_
_entity_poly.entity_id
_entity_poly.type
_entity_poly.pdbx_seq_one_letter_code
_entity_poly.pdbx_strand_id
1 'polypeptide(L)'
;MAEAERRLLDFTKSYFPKPREAVLGGNSVHADRRFLEKDMPALASHLHYRIIAELCKRWYPEDKLCQYQKREAHRALDDIKESIGQLRHLRQYFFRKDSTRPDQ
;
A
#
# COMPACT_ATOMS: atom_id res chain seq x y z
N MET A 1 -6.59 -3.74 -21.29
CA MET A 1 -5.53 -3.77 -20.26
C MET A 1 -4.32 -2.91 -20.63
N ALA A 2 -3.74 -3.04 -21.83
CA ALA A 2 -2.52 -2.32 -22.22
C ALA A 2 -2.55 -0.79 -22.03
N GLU A 3 -3.68 -0.11 -22.36
CA GLU A 3 -3.79 1.33 -22.14
C GLU A 3 -3.77 1.69 -20.64
N ALA A 4 -4.49 0.92 -19.81
CA ALA A 4 -4.52 1.12 -18.37
C ALA A 4 -3.14 0.91 -17.74
N GLU A 5 -2.44 -0.15 -18.15
CA GLU A 5 -1.05 -0.40 -17.74
C GLU A 5 -0.15 0.77 -18.11
N ARG A 6 -0.21 1.25 -19.36
CA ARG A 6 0.60 2.39 -19.82
C ARG A 6 0.35 3.63 -18.95
N ARG A 7 -0.91 3.99 -18.72
CA ARG A 7 -1.29 5.15 -17.90
C ARG A 7 -0.79 5.02 -16.46
N LEU A 8 -0.90 3.85 -15.85
CA LEU A 8 -0.41 3.59 -14.51
C LEU A 8 1.11 3.59 -14.44
N LEU A 9 1.80 3.05 -15.45
CA LEU A 9 3.25 3.05 -15.53
C LEU A 9 3.80 4.47 -15.70
N ASP A 10 3.20 5.27 -16.57
CA ASP A 10 3.59 6.68 -16.78
C ASP A 10 3.37 7.50 -15.51
N PHE A 11 2.21 7.31 -14.85
CA PHE A 11 1.94 7.91 -13.55
C PHE A 11 2.95 7.46 -12.50
N THR A 12 3.30 6.18 -12.44
CA THR A 12 4.27 5.68 -11.46
C THR A 12 5.66 6.28 -11.71
N LYS A 13 6.09 6.37 -12.99
CA LYS A 13 7.38 6.94 -13.38
C LYS A 13 7.50 8.43 -13.11
N SER A 14 6.41 9.19 -13.10
CA SER A 14 6.46 10.62 -12.78
C SER A 14 6.83 10.88 -11.31
N TYR A 15 6.49 9.96 -10.40
CA TYR A 15 6.86 10.03 -8.98
C TYR A 15 8.10 9.20 -8.62
N PHE A 16 8.29 8.06 -9.29
CA PHE A 16 9.36 7.09 -9.06
C PHE A 16 10.05 6.75 -10.38
N PRO A 17 10.96 7.60 -10.86
CA PRO A 17 11.56 7.46 -12.18
C PRO A 17 12.40 6.18 -12.32
N LYS A 18 13.07 5.75 -11.25
CA LYS A 18 13.92 4.57 -11.32
C LYS A 18 13.11 3.30 -11.01
N PRO A 19 13.40 2.19 -11.72
CA PRO A 19 12.78 0.91 -11.40
C PRO A 19 13.03 0.51 -9.95
N ARG A 20 12.04 -0.15 -9.36
CA ARG A 20 12.06 -0.72 -8.01
C ARG A 20 12.18 0.30 -6.87
N GLU A 21 11.90 1.58 -7.10
CA GLU A 21 11.78 2.56 -6.00
C GLU A 21 10.41 2.49 -5.31
N ALA A 22 9.33 2.30 -6.08
CA ALA A 22 7.97 2.27 -5.56
C ALA A 22 7.62 0.92 -4.90
N VAL A 23 7.28 0.94 -3.62
CA VAL A 23 6.80 -0.24 -2.87
C VAL A 23 5.27 -0.26 -2.89
N LEU A 24 4.68 -1.41 -3.25
CA LEU A 24 3.24 -1.57 -3.28
C LEU A 24 2.70 -1.71 -1.83
N GLY A 25 1.80 -0.82 -1.43
CA GLY A 25 1.25 -0.77 -0.07
C GLY A 25 -0.27 -0.78 -0.07
N GLY A 26 -0.85 -1.55 0.84
CA GLY A 26 -2.32 -1.64 0.95
C GLY A 26 -2.77 -2.85 1.76
N ASN A 27 -4.09 -2.96 1.91
CA ASN A 27 -4.70 -4.12 2.53
C ASN A 27 -4.82 -5.27 1.53
N SER A 28 -4.44 -6.47 1.96
CA SER A 28 -4.49 -7.68 1.11
C SER A 28 -3.76 -7.54 -0.24
N VAL A 29 -2.77 -6.66 -0.31
CA VAL A 29 -2.11 -6.24 -1.56
C VAL A 29 -1.27 -7.33 -2.24
N HIS A 30 -1.11 -8.48 -1.59
CA HIS A 30 -0.54 -9.68 -2.17
C HIS A 30 -1.43 -10.24 -3.30
N ALA A 31 -2.75 -10.08 -3.21
CA ALA A 31 -3.68 -10.44 -4.27
C ALA A 31 -3.52 -9.49 -5.46
N ASP A 32 -3.49 -8.18 -5.20
CA ASP A 32 -3.27 -7.15 -6.23
C ASP A 32 -1.95 -7.39 -6.96
N ARG A 33 -0.88 -7.72 -6.23
CA ARG A 33 0.42 -8.05 -6.82
C ARG A 33 0.33 -9.18 -7.84
N ARG A 34 -0.40 -10.26 -7.52
CA ARG A 34 -0.58 -11.40 -8.44
C ARG A 34 -1.33 -10.99 -9.72
N PHE A 35 -2.34 -10.15 -9.60
CA PHE A 35 -3.06 -9.62 -10.77
C PHE A 35 -2.16 -8.73 -11.62
N LEU A 36 -1.37 -7.83 -11.00
CA LEU A 36 -0.43 -6.99 -11.73
C LEU A 36 0.64 -7.82 -12.46
N GLU A 37 1.19 -8.85 -11.83
CA GLU A 37 2.19 -9.72 -12.46
C GLU A 37 1.66 -10.44 -13.70
N LYS A 38 0.37 -10.81 -13.69
CA LYS A 38 -0.28 -11.49 -14.80
C LYS A 38 -0.74 -10.53 -15.90
N ASP A 39 -1.44 -9.45 -15.51
CA ASP A 39 -2.20 -8.62 -16.43
C ASP A 39 -1.52 -7.28 -16.76
N MET A 40 -0.50 -6.87 -15.97
CA MET A 40 0.28 -5.62 -16.12
C MET A 40 1.78 -5.83 -15.81
N PRO A 41 2.48 -6.70 -16.57
CA PRO A 41 3.83 -7.14 -16.24
C PRO A 41 4.91 -6.04 -16.29
N ALA A 42 4.75 -5.02 -17.14
CA ALA A 42 5.69 -3.90 -17.23
C ALA A 42 5.57 -3.01 -15.98
N LEU A 43 4.34 -2.77 -15.52
CA LEU A 43 4.11 -2.07 -14.25
C LEU A 43 4.65 -2.88 -13.06
N ALA A 44 4.34 -4.18 -13.00
CA ALA A 44 4.78 -5.05 -11.92
C ALA A 44 6.32 -5.14 -11.81
N SER A 45 7.02 -5.07 -12.95
CA SER A 45 8.49 -5.05 -13.03
C SER A 45 9.11 -3.73 -12.59
N HIS A 46 8.41 -2.61 -12.79
CA HIS A 46 8.85 -1.27 -12.34
C HIS A 46 8.65 -1.08 -10.84
N LEU A 47 7.64 -1.71 -10.24
CA LEU A 47 7.45 -1.72 -8.79
C LEU A 47 8.49 -2.60 -8.08
N HIS A 48 8.85 -2.23 -6.86
CA HIS A 48 9.69 -3.08 -5.99
C HIS A 48 8.94 -4.39 -5.68
N TYR A 49 9.69 -5.48 -5.53
CA TYR A 49 9.14 -6.81 -5.19
C TYR A 49 8.53 -6.89 -3.78
N ARG A 50 8.77 -5.89 -2.92
CA ARG A 50 8.29 -5.89 -1.54
C ARG A 50 6.88 -5.34 -1.52
N ILE A 51 6.10 -5.83 -0.58
CA ILE A 51 4.76 -5.31 -0.31
C ILE A 51 4.67 -4.87 1.15
N ILE A 52 3.93 -3.81 1.41
CA ILE A 52 3.60 -3.36 2.77
C ILE A 52 2.15 -3.75 3.04
N ALA A 53 1.96 -4.66 3.98
CA ALA A 53 0.68 -5.14 4.44
C ALA A 53 0.53 -4.90 5.96
N GLU A 54 -0.71 -4.87 6.42
CA GLU A 54 -1.05 -4.63 7.82
C GLU A 54 -0.64 -5.81 8.73
N LEU A 55 0.24 -5.56 9.71
CA LEU A 55 0.64 -6.55 10.72
C LEU A 55 -0.23 -6.52 12.00
N CYS A 56 -0.83 -5.37 12.33
CA CYS A 56 -1.55 -5.17 13.61
C CYS A 56 -2.66 -6.21 13.82
N LYS A 57 -3.53 -6.40 12.82
CA LYS A 57 -4.60 -7.41 12.89
C LYS A 57 -4.11 -8.84 13.10
N ARG A 58 -2.89 -9.15 12.63
CA ARG A 58 -2.29 -10.49 12.79
C ARG A 58 -1.68 -10.66 14.18
N TRP A 59 -1.08 -9.62 14.74
CA TRP A 59 -0.37 -9.67 16.01
C TRP A 59 -1.27 -9.42 17.22
N TYR A 60 -2.31 -8.58 17.07
CA TYR A 60 -3.24 -8.23 18.15
C TYR A 60 -4.69 -8.29 17.64
N PRO A 61 -5.23 -9.48 17.33
CA PRO A 61 -6.56 -9.63 16.77
C PRO A 61 -7.69 -9.12 17.70
N GLU A 62 -7.47 -9.18 19.01
CA GLU A 62 -8.45 -8.78 20.04
C GLU A 62 -8.36 -7.30 20.43
N ASP A 63 -7.30 -6.60 20.02
CA ASP A 63 -7.09 -5.20 20.38
C ASP A 63 -7.99 -4.30 19.52
N LYS A 64 -8.89 -3.57 20.18
CA LYS A 64 -9.81 -2.61 19.55
C LYS A 64 -9.06 -1.48 18.84
N LEU A 65 -7.84 -1.16 19.25
CA LEU A 65 -7.00 -0.18 18.56
C LEU A 65 -6.47 -0.72 17.22
N CYS A 66 -6.38 -2.04 17.01
CA CYS A 66 -6.10 -2.58 15.67
C CYS A 66 -7.35 -2.57 14.76
N GLN A 67 -8.54 -2.27 15.31
CA GLN A 67 -9.79 -2.29 14.55
C GLN A 67 -10.10 -0.90 13.97
N TYR A 68 -9.59 -0.65 12.76
CA TYR A 68 -10.03 0.50 11.97
C TYR A 68 -11.34 0.17 11.25
N GLN A 69 -12.42 0.89 11.58
CA GLN A 69 -13.70 0.75 10.90
C GLN A 69 -13.62 1.36 9.49
N LYS A 70 -13.71 0.48 8.50
CA LYS A 70 -13.84 0.87 7.10
C LYS A 70 -15.29 1.20 6.79
N ARG A 71 -15.50 2.12 5.85
CA ARG A 71 -16.83 2.43 5.31
C ARG A 71 -17.24 1.44 4.22
N GLU A 72 -16.29 0.65 3.71
CA GLU A 72 -16.51 -0.41 2.70
C GLU A 72 -17.26 0.11 1.47
N ALA A 73 -16.81 1.25 0.93
CA ALA A 73 -17.46 1.89 -0.22
C ALA A 73 -17.28 1.12 -1.55
N HIS A 74 -16.58 -0.02 -1.54
CA HIS A 74 -16.33 -0.91 -2.69
C HIS A 74 -15.79 -0.20 -3.95
N ARG A 75 -15.05 0.90 -3.76
CA ARG A 75 -14.34 1.60 -4.83
C ARG A 75 -12.86 1.65 -4.52
N ALA A 76 -12.04 1.34 -5.52
CA ALA A 76 -10.59 1.26 -5.36
C ALA A 76 -9.96 2.52 -4.72
N LEU A 77 -10.39 3.72 -5.14
CA LEU A 77 -9.87 4.96 -4.57
C LEU A 77 -10.25 5.15 -3.10
N ASP A 78 -11.46 4.77 -2.73
CA ASP A 78 -11.95 4.87 -1.36
C ASP A 78 -11.21 3.84 -0.47
N ASP A 79 -10.99 2.61 -0.96
CA ASP A 79 -10.21 1.57 -0.28
C ASP A 79 -8.73 1.96 -0.08
N ILE A 80 -8.12 2.67 -1.04
CA ILE A 80 -6.76 3.23 -0.92
C ILE A 80 -6.72 4.27 0.21
N LYS A 81 -7.68 5.20 0.22
CA LYS A 81 -7.77 6.23 1.27
C LYS A 81 -7.97 5.62 2.65
N GLU A 82 -8.81 4.59 2.74
CA GLU A 82 -9.04 3.85 3.99
C GLU A 82 -7.78 3.12 4.45
N SER A 83 -7.05 2.48 3.54
CA SER A 83 -5.78 1.81 3.87
C SER A 83 -4.73 2.80 4.39
N ILE A 84 -4.67 4.01 3.83
CA ILE A 84 -3.83 5.11 4.33
C ILE A 84 -4.30 5.58 5.72
N GLY A 85 -5.63 5.75 5.90
CA GLY A 85 -6.22 6.14 7.18
C GLY A 85 -5.91 5.14 8.30
N GLN A 86 -6.04 3.86 7.99
CA GLN A 86 -5.67 2.77 8.88
C GLN A 86 -4.19 2.80 9.24
N LEU A 87 -3.28 2.98 8.26
CA LEU A 87 -1.84 3.07 8.55
C LEU A 87 -1.52 4.27 9.46
N ARG A 88 -2.21 5.40 9.28
CA ARG A 88 -2.09 6.57 10.17
C ARG A 88 -2.57 6.25 11.60
N HIS A 89 -3.68 5.53 11.73
CA HIS A 89 -4.19 5.05 13.02
C HIS A 89 -3.15 4.16 13.71
N LEU A 90 -2.61 3.17 12.99
CA LEU A 90 -1.56 2.30 13.53
C LEU A 90 -0.31 3.09 13.95
N ARG A 91 0.14 4.05 13.14
CA ARG A 91 1.26 4.93 13.49
C ARG A 91 1.03 5.72 14.78
N GLN A 92 -0.22 6.11 15.05
CA GLN A 92 -0.55 6.90 16.23
C GLN A 92 -0.57 6.07 17.52
N TYR A 93 -1.04 4.82 17.45
CA TYR A 93 -1.32 4.00 18.64
C TYR A 93 -0.33 2.85 18.87
N PHE A 94 0.24 2.26 17.82
CA PHE A 94 1.08 1.04 17.94
C PHE A 94 2.56 1.28 17.73
N PHE A 95 2.94 2.23 16.87
CA PHE A 95 4.34 2.53 16.66
C PHE A 95 4.87 3.42 17.78
N ARG A 96 6.06 3.08 18.29
CA ARG A 96 6.77 3.92 19.25
C ARG A 96 6.97 5.30 18.65
N LYS A 97 6.59 6.33 19.41
CA LYS A 97 6.88 7.73 19.09
C LYS A 97 8.32 8.05 19.44
N ASP A 98 9.28 7.36 18.84
CA ASP A 98 10.68 7.72 19.05
C ASP A 98 11.01 8.94 18.16
N SER A 99 11.22 10.05 18.83
CA SER A 99 11.69 11.34 18.35
C SER A 99 13.16 11.23 17.96
N THR A 100 13.44 10.97 16.69
CA THR A 100 14.62 11.41 15.92
C THR A 100 14.58 10.69 14.57
N ARG A 101 14.13 11.36 13.51
CA ARG A 101 14.76 11.15 12.21
C ARG A 101 15.93 12.12 12.19
N PRO A 102 17.20 11.68 12.12
CA PRO A 102 18.21 12.55 11.53
C PRO A 102 17.75 12.79 10.10
N ASP A 103 17.59 14.05 9.77
CA ASP A 103 17.09 14.51 8.49
C ASP A 103 17.87 13.86 7.34
N GLN A 104 17.13 13.21 6.43
CA GLN A 104 17.61 12.86 5.09
C GLN A 104 16.96 13.80 4.10
#